data_AF-A0A9P4SHQ1-F1
#
_entry.id   AF-A0A9P4SHQ1-F1
#
_cell.length_a   1.000
_cell.length_b   1.000
_cell.length_c   1.000
_cell.angle_alpha   90.00
_cell.angle_beta   90.00
_cell.angle_gamma   90.00
#
_symmetry.space_group_name_H-M   'P 1'
#
loop_
_entity.id
_entity.type
_entity.pdbx_description
1 polymer ?
#
loop_
_entity_poly.entity_id
_entity_poly.type
_entity_poly.pdbx_seq_one_letter_code
_entity_poly.pdbx_strand_id
1 'polypeptide(L)'
;MYGVVVEVNRWDWLAVIIQSMMQALLTLALHCAELIFNVRRDEHTWRKASTKSGVAADTSGIKEALTDRRTIALYVFKSVVQWTFGLAVTFNIFITSNLLLLAILMVSLFLLCCFAEFSVRSSLNGHQPITYGDPALIASLMDEAENDPARDRLYGGDKGEIDRI
;
A
#
# COMPACT_ATOMS: atom_id res chain seq x y z
N MET A 1 -14.97 38.07 -14.18
CA MET A 1 -15.52 36.74 -13.85
C MET A 1 -16.48 36.35 -14.97
N TYR A 2 -16.01 35.60 -15.97
CA TYR A 2 -16.90 35.02 -16.97
C TYR A 2 -17.41 33.70 -16.40
N GLY A 3 -18.69 33.66 -16.05
CA GLY A 3 -19.36 32.41 -15.67
C GLY A 3 -19.45 31.52 -16.90
N VAL A 4 -18.73 30.41 -16.89
CA VAL A 4 -18.93 29.33 -17.86
C VAL A 4 -20.26 28.68 -17.49
N VAL A 5 -21.31 28.98 -18.24
CA VAL A 5 -22.58 28.26 -18.16
C VAL A 5 -22.34 26.89 -18.79
N VAL A 6 -22.20 25.86 -17.97
CA VAL A 6 -22.10 24.47 -18.42
C VAL A 6 -23.52 24.00 -18.69
N GLU A 7 -23.92 23.95 -19.96
CA GLU A 7 -25.15 23.28 -20.36
C GLU A 7 -24.95 21.76 -20.20
N VAL A 8 -25.50 21.19 -19.13
CA VAL A 8 -25.42 19.75 -18.86
C VAL A 8 -26.42 19.03 -19.76
N ASN A 9 -25.91 18.22 -20.69
CA ASN A 9 -26.71 17.37 -21.55
C ASN A 9 -27.02 16.04 -20.84
N ARG A 10 -28.11 15.37 -21.24
CA ARG A 10 -28.52 14.08 -20.65
C ARG A 10 -27.47 12.98 -20.82
N TRP A 11 -26.65 13.07 -21.87
CA TRP A 11 -25.57 12.12 -22.16
C TRP A 11 -24.33 12.28 -21.26
N ASP A 12 -24.18 13.43 -20.59
CA ASP A 12 -23.02 13.71 -19.74
C ASP A 12 -23.01 12.82 -18.50
N TRP A 13 -24.18 12.38 -18.02
CA TRP A 13 -24.29 11.41 -16.92
C TRP A 13 -23.67 10.05 -17.27
N LEU A 14 -23.83 9.59 -18.52
CA LEU A 14 -23.22 8.34 -18.97
C LEU A 14 -21.69 8.49 -19.04
N ALA A 15 -21.21 9.64 -19.52
CA ALA A 15 -19.79 9.96 -19.55
C ALA A 15 -19.18 9.95 -18.14
N VAL A 16 -19.86 10.53 -17.15
CA VAL A 16 -19.42 10.51 -15.74
C VAL A 16 -19.41 9.08 -15.17
N ILE A 17 -20.42 8.26 -15.47
CA ILE A 17 -20.45 6.87 -15.00
C ILE A 17 -19.26 6.10 -15.57
N ILE A 18 -19.02 6.18 -16.89
CA ILE A 18 -17.89 5.49 -17.55
C ILE A 18 -16.56 5.98 -16.99
N GLN A 19 -16.38 7.30 -16.84
CA GLN A 19 -15.18 7.89 -16.27
C GLN A 19 -14.96 7.43 -14.82
N SER A 20 -16.02 7.34 -14.01
CA SER A 20 -15.93 6.88 -12.63
C SER A 20 -15.57 5.39 -12.54
N MET A 21 -16.08 4.55 -13.44
CA MET A 21 -15.73 3.13 -13.51
C MET A 21 -14.24 2.93 -13.83
N MET A 22 -13.71 3.67 -14.81
CA MET A 22 -12.28 3.61 -15.14
C MET A 22 -11.40 4.11 -14.00
N GLN A 23 -11.78 5.21 -13.35
CA GLN A 23 -11.07 5.73 -12.18
C GLN A 23 -11.09 4.74 -11.01
N ALA A 24 -12.19 4.03 -10.80
CA ALA A 24 -12.30 3.00 -9.77
C ALA A 24 -11.36 1.82 -10.04
N LEU A 25 -11.26 1.35 -11.29
CA LEU A 25 -10.33 0.28 -11.67
C LEU A 25 -8.87 0.67 -11.44
N LEU A 26 -8.49 1.90 -11.81
CA LEU A 26 -7.14 2.42 -11.54
C LEU A 26 -6.85 2.52 -10.04
N THR A 27 -7.83 2.99 -9.28
CA THR A 27 -7.72 3.12 -7.82
C THR A 27 -7.59 1.75 -7.15
N LEU A 28 -8.33 0.75 -7.63
CA LEU A 28 -8.23 -0.62 -7.15
C LEU A 28 -6.84 -1.20 -7.43
N ALA A 29 -6.31 -1.06 -8.64
CA ALA A 29 -4.96 -1.53 -8.98
C ALA A 29 -3.88 -0.90 -8.08
N LEU A 30 -3.99 0.41 -7.83
CA LEU A 30 -3.11 1.12 -6.90
C LEU A 30 -3.23 0.63 -5.46
N HIS A 31 -4.44 0.28 -5.00
CA HIS A 31 -4.64 -0.33 -3.68
C HIS A 31 -4.09 -1.75 -3.60
N CYS A 32 -4.20 -2.55 -4.66
CA CYS A 32 -3.56 -3.87 -4.69
C CYS A 32 -2.03 -3.74 -4.57
N ALA A 33 -1.42 -2.78 -5.26
CA ALA A 33 0.00 -2.49 -5.09
C ALA A 33 0.33 -2.07 -3.64
N GLU A 34 -0.49 -1.21 -3.04
CA GLU A 34 -0.35 -0.79 -1.63
C GLU A 34 -0.41 -1.95 -0.65
N LEU A 35 -1.32 -2.90 -0.84
CA LEU A 35 -1.39 -4.10 -0.02
C LEU A 35 -0.10 -4.93 -0.08
N ILE A 36 0.51 -5.07 -1.26
CA ILE A 36 1.80 -5.76 -1.41
C ILE A 36 2.88 -5.06 -0.59
N PHE A 37 2.96 -3.73 -0.64
CA PHE A 37 3.95 -2.97 0.15
C PHE A 37 3.69 -3.05 1.66
N ASN A 38 2.43 -3.06 2.09
CA ASN A 38 2.09 -3.22 3.51
C ASN A 38 2.54 -4.58 4.04
N VAL A 39 2.24 -5.67 3.32
CA VAL A 39 2.71 -7.02 3.66
C VAL A 39 4.24 -7.06 3.77
N ARG A 40 4.95 -6.34 2.89
CA ARG A 40 6.42 -6.27 2.94
C ARG A 40 7.00 -5.55 4.11
N ARG A 41 6.41 -4.41 4.43
CA ARG A 41 6.82 -3.63 5.58
C ARG A 41 6.65 -4.47 6.84
N ASP A 42 5.50 -5.11 6.96
CA ASP A 42 5.16 -5.96 8.09
C ASP A 42 6.13 -7.16 8.17
N GLU A 43 6.40 -7.87 7.06
CA GLU A 43 7.39 -8.95 7.00
C GLU A 43 8.78 -8.49 7.47
N HIS A 44 9.23 -7.31 7.06
CA HIS A 44 10.49 -6.74 7.49
C HIS A 44 10.51 -6.41 8.99
N THR A 45 9.41 -5.90 9.55
CA THR A 45 9.25 -5.70 10.99
C THR A 45 9.30 -7.03 11.74
N TRP A 46 8.63 -8.07 11.24
CA TRP A 46 8.68 -9.41 11.83
C TRP A 46 10.08 -10.03 11.82
N ARG A 47 10.85 -9.85 10.75
CA ARG A 47 12.26 -10.31 10.68
C ARG A 47 13.18 -9.56 11.64
N LYS A 48 12.90 -8.28 11.90
CA LYS A 48 13.62 -7.53 12.94
C LYS A 48 13.25 -8.04 14.33
N ALA A 49 11.98 -8.35 14.58
CA ALA A 49 11.51 -8.88 15.85
C ALA A 49 12.06 -10.29 16.15
N SER A 50 12.38 -11.10 15.13
CA SER A 50 13.06 -12.40 15.31
C SER A 50 14.58 -12.29 15.53
N THR A 51 15.17 -11.10 15.40
CA THR A 51 16.59 -10.87 15.68
C THR A 51 16.79 -10.62 17.18
N LYS A 52 17.99 -10.90 17.72
CA LYS A 52 18.37 -10.66 19.13
C LYS A 52 18.14 -9.23 19.63
N SER A 53 17.94 -8.26 18.73
CA SER A 53 17.64 -6.87 19.07
C SER A 53 16.14 -6.59 19.25
N GLY A 54 15.22 -7.49 18.88
CA GLY A 54 13.77 -7.24 18.95
C GLY A 54 13.31 -5.97 18.20
N VAL A 55 12.02 -5.67 18.27
CA VAL A 55 11.41 -4.42 17.75
C VAL A 55 10.74 -3.68 18.89
N ALA A 56 10.90 -2.35 18.98
CA ALA A 56 10.25 -1.56 20.03
C ALA A 56 8.72 -1.69 19.93
N ALA A 57 8.07 -2.07 21.03
CA ALA A 57 6.64 -2.33 21.05
C ALA A 57 5.80 -1.04 20.92
N ASP A 58 6.36 0.10 21.30
CA ASP A 58 5.69 1.42 21.32
C ASP A 58 5.72 2.18 19.97
N THR A 59 6.04 1.50 18.86
CA THR A 59 6.12 2.18 17.56
C THR A 59 4.75 2.23 16.89
N SER A 60 4.13 3.42 16.88
CA SER A 60 2.87 3.63 16.15
C SER A 60 3.00 3.24 14.66
N GLY A 61 2.24 2.22 14.23
CA GLY A 61 2.34 1.66 12.88
C GLY A 61 2.09 2.67 11.75
N ILE A 62 1.37 3.77 12.03
CA ILE A 62 1.17 4.88 11.09
C ILE A 62 2.46 5.71 10.93
N LYS A 63 3.19 5.96 12.03
CA LYS A 63 4.45 6.72 12.00
C LYS A 63 5.53 5.95 11.26
N GLU A 64 5.58 4.63 11.43
CA GLU A 64 6.49 3.79 10.65
C GLU A 64 6.11 3.75 9.16
N ALA A 65 4.80 3.68 8.84
CA ALA A 65 4.33 3.75 7.45
C ALA A 65 4.75 5.05 6.76
N LEU A 66 4.60 6.19 7.46
CA LEU A 66 4.97 7.52 6.97
C LEU A 66 6.48 7.80 7.00
N THR A 67 7.27 6.89 7.58
CA THR A 67 8.74 7.00 7.60
C THR A 67 9.39 6.08 6.57
N ASP A 68 8.75 4.98 6.15
CA ASP A 68 9.29 4.11 5.09
C ASP A 68 9.23 4.82 3.73
N ARG A 69 10.41 5.09 3.17
CA ARG A 69 10.61 5.77 1.89
C ARG A 69 9.87 5.10 0.74
N ARG A 70 9.74 3.76 0.78
CA ARG A 70 9.04 2.98 -0.26
C ARG A 70 7.54 3.25 -0.21
N THR A 71 6.97 3.35 0.98
CA THR A 71 5.55 3.62 1.21
C THR A 71 5.21 5.06 0.84
N ILE A 72 6.06 6.03 1.22
CA ILE A 72 5.89 7.44 0.81
C ILE A 72 5.91 7.57 -0.72
N ALA A 73 6.86 6.91 -1.39
CA ALA A 73 6.95 6.93 -2.85
C ALA A 73 5.66 6.38 -3.49
N LEU A 74 5.08 5.31 -2.94
CA LEU A 74 3.82 4.75 -3.42
C LEU A 74 2.64 5.71 -3.23
N TYR A 75 2.55 6.40 -2.09
CA TYR A 75 1.48 7.38 -1.86
C TYR A 75 1.56 8.56 -2.83
N VAL A 76 2.76 9.09 -3.04
CA VAL A 76 2.98 10.13 -4.05
C VAL A 76 2.56 9.63 -5.43
N PHE A 77 2.95 8.40 -5.77
CA PHE A 77 2.63 7.79 -7.05
C PHE A 77 1.12 7.61 -7.27
N LYS A 78 0.41 7.17 -6.22
CA LYS A 78 -1.06 7.03 -6.21
C LYS A 78 -1.74 8.35 -6.56
N SER A 79 -1.34 9.44 -5.91
CA SER A 79 -1.87 10.78 -6.18
C SER A 79 -1.54 11.25 -7.60
N VAL A 80 -0.29 11.07 -8.06
CA VAL A 80 0.13 11.50 -9.40
C VAL A 80 -0.60 10.75 -10.51
N VAL A 81 -0.77 9.42 -10.39
CA VAL A 81 -1.49 8.62 -11.39
C VAL A 81 -2.97 8.99 -11.44
N GLN A 82 -3.62 9.16 -10.29
CA GLN A 82 -5.02 9.55 -10.25
C GLN A 82 -5.23 10.95 -10.84
N TRP A 83 -4.31 11.89 -10.55
CA TRP A 83 -4.39 13.24 -11.10
C TRP A 83 -4.13 13.28 -12.60
N THR A 84 -3.10 12.58 -13.07
CA THR A 84 -2.76 12.51 -14.50
C THR A 84 -3.86 11.84 -15.31
N PHE A 85 -4.54 10.81 -14.79
CA PHE A 85 -5.72 10.24 -15.45
C PHE A 85 -6.83 11.27 -15.67
N GLY A 86 -7.16 12.04 -14.63
CA GLY A 86 -8.20 13.07 -14.71
C GLY A 86 -7.89 14.20 -15.71
N LEU A 87 -6.61 14.47 -15.97
CA LEU A 87 -6.16 15.42 -16.99
C LEU A 87 -6.02 14.78 -18.39
N ALA A 88 -5.69 13.50 -18.46
CA ALA A 88 -5.41 12.80 -19.71
C ALA A 88 -6.69 12.47 -20.49
N VAL A 89 -7.76 12.13 -19.77
CA VAL A 89 -9.01 11.65 -20.34
C VAL A 89 -10.17 12.44 -19.77
N THR A 90 -10.91 13.09 -20.66
CA THR A 90 -12.19 13.71 -20.32
C THR A 90 -13.27 13.06 -21.16
N PHE A 91 -14.24 12.43 -20.49
CA PHE A 91 -15.40 11.87 -21.16
C PHE A 91 -16.47 12.95 -21.33
N ASN A 92 -16.81 13.25 -22.57
CA ASN A 92 -18.01 13.97 -22.97
C ASN A 92 -18.77 13.10 -23.99
N ILE A 93 -19.67 13.67 -24.79
CA ILE A 93 -20.27 12.99 -25.97
C ILE A 93 -19.18 12.38 -26.88
N PHE A 94 -17.99 12.99 -26.89
CA PHE A 94 -16.78 12.46 -27.49
C PHE A 94 -15.72 12.20 -26.42
N ILE A 95 -14.86 11.21 -26.65
CA ILE A 95 -13.67 10.99 -25.83
C ILE A 95 -12.58 11.93 -26.36
N THR A 96 -12.34 13.02 -25.64
CA THR A 96 -11.20 13.89 -25.89
C THR A 96 -10.05 13.44 -25.01
N SER A 97 -8.95 13.04 -25.64
CA SER A 97 -7.75 12.61 -24.94
C SER A 97 -6.54 13.44 -25.35
N ASN A 98 -5.71 13.75 -24.36
CA ASN A 98 -4.42 14.35 -24.62
C ASN A 98 -3.38 13.23 -24.77
N LEU A 99 -2.89 13.02 -26.00
CA LEU A 99 -1.98 11.92 -26.32
C LEU A 99 -0.70 11.94 -25.45
N LEU A 100 -0.17 13.12 -25.15
CA LEU A 100 1.02 13.27 -24.31
C LEU A 100 0.75 12.80 -22.88
N LEU A 101 -0.37 13.24 -22.29
CA LEU A 101 -0.74 12.84 -20.94
C LEU A 101 -1.11 11.35 -20.85
N LEU A 102 -1.73 10.80 -21.89
CA LEU A 102 -1.94 9.35 -22.01
C LEU A 102 -0.61 8.58 -22.06
N ALA A 103 0.37 9.05 -22.83
CA ALA A 103 1.69 8.44 -22.87
C ALA A 103 2.38 8.47 -21.49
N ILE A 104 2.30 9.61 -20.79
CA ILE A 104 2.82 9.75 -19.42
C ILE A 104 2.11 8.79 -18.46
N LEU A 105 0.79 8.66 -18.56
CA LEU A 105 0.00 7.74 -17.74
C LEU A 105 0.42 6.28 -18.00
N MET A 106 0.59 5.89 -19.26
CA MET A 106 1.04 4.54 -19.62
C MET A 106 2.43 4.22 -19.08
N VAL A 107 3.38 5.15 -19.25
CA VAL A 107 4.73 5.01 -18.69
C VAL A 107 4.68 4.92 -17.16
N SER A 108 3.85 5.72 -16.51
CA SER A 108 3.66 5.67 -15.07
C SER A 108 3.13 4.30 -14.64
N LEU A 109 2.03 3.83 -15.22
CA LEU A 109 1.47 2.51 -14.90
C LEU A 109 2.46 1.37 -15.15
N PHE A 110 3.26 1.47 -16.20
CA PHE A 110 4.33 0.50 -16.48
C PHE A 110 5.41 0.52 -15.39
N LEU A 111 5.90 1.70 -14.99
CA LEU A 111 6.87 1.85 -13.91
C LEU A 111 6.33 1.31 -12.57
N LEU A 112 5.05 1.55 -12.27
CA LEU A 112 4.39 0.99 -11.09
C LEU A 112 4.34 -0.54 -11.14
N CYS A 113 3.99 -1.10 -12.30
CA CYS A 113 3.94 -2.54 -12.48
C CYS A 113 5.33 -3.17 -12.28
N CYS A 114 6.36 -2.60 -12.91
CA CYS A 114 7.74 -3.02 -12.69
C CYS A 114 8.17 -2.89 -11.24
N PHE A 115 7.79 -1.79 -10.56
CA PHE A 115 8.11 -1.57 -9.16
C PHE A 115 7.41 -2.57 -8.24
N ALA A 116 6.13 -2.86 -8.49
CA ALA A 116 5.36 -3.86 -7.76
C ALA A 116 5.93 -5.27 -7.98
N GLU A 117 6.29 -5.63 -9.22
CA GLU A 117 6.86 -6.93 -9.55
C GLU A 117 8.28 -7.09 -8.98
N PHE A 118 9.12 -6.05 -9.09
CA PHE A 118 10.44 -6.01 -8.46
C PHE A 118 10.32 -6.16 -6.95
N SER A 119 9.34 -5.47 -6.34
CA SER A 119 8.97 -5.69 -4.96
C SER A 119 8.65 -7.16 -4.78
N VAL A 120 7.60 -7.75 -5.39
CA VAL A 120 7.21 -9.17 -5.26
C VAL A 120 8.41 -10.13 -5.35
N ARG A 121 9.28 -9.99 -6.35
CA ARG A 121 10.46 -10.84 -6.52
C ARG A 121 11.48 -10.71 -5.38
N SER A 122 11.67 -9.51 -4.84
CA SER A 122 12.55 -9.31 -3.68
C SER A 122 12.01 -9.90 -2.35
N SER A 123 10.74 -10.37 -2.28
CA SER A 123 10.22 -11.05 -1.05
C SER A 123 10.87 -12.38 -0.86
N LEU A 124 11.19 -13.04 -1.96
CA LEU A 124 11.30 -14.50 -2.01
C LEU A 124 12.47 -15.03 -1.18
N ASN A 125 13.29 -14.14 -0.61
CA ASN A 125 14.38 -14.49 0.28
C ASN A 125 13.89 -14.67 1.72
N GLY A 126 13.16 -15.75 2.01
CA GLY A 126 12.89 -16.20 3.38
C GLY A 126 11.56 -16.95 3.54
N HIS A 127 11.47 -17.80 4.57
CA HIS A 127 10.19 -18.36 5.00
C HIS A 127 9.32 -17.23 5.58
N GLN A 128 8.10 -17.10 5.09
CA GLN A 128 7.11 -16.23 5.73
C GLN A 128 6.95 -16.69 7.18
N PRO A 129 6.89 -15.76 8.16
CA PRO A 129 6.74 -16.16 9.55
C PRO A 129 5.42 -16.94 9.68
N ILE A 130 5.49 -18.12 10.31
CA ILE A 130 4.38 -19.08 10.51
C ILE A 130 3.14 -18.40 11.14
N THR A 131 3.36 -17.28 11.81
CA THR A 131 2.35 -16.44 12.46
C THR A 131 1.35 -15.77 11.52
N TYR A 132 1.63 -15.60 10.23
CA TYR A 132 0.75 -14.83 9.32
C TYR A 132 -0.64 -15.45 9.08
N GLY A 133 -0.83 -16.72 9.46
CA GLY A 133 -2.08 -17.46 9.26
C GLY A 133 -2.91 -17.71 10.53
N ASP A 134 -2.40 -17.36 11.71
CA ASP A 134 -3.05 -17.67 12.98
C ASP A 134 -3.30 -16.39 13.81
N PRO A 135 -4.53 -15.83 13.78
CA PRO A 135 -4.86 -14.63 14.55
C PRO A 135 -4.81 -14.88 16.06
N ALA A 136 -4.99 -16.12 16.52
CA ALA A 136 -4.88 -16.47 17.94
C ALA A 136 -3.42 -16.41 18.41
N LEU A 137 -2.49 -16.87 17.56
CA LEU A 137 -1.06 -16.77 17.83
C LEU A 137 -0.59 -15.32 17.87
N ILE A 138 -1.03 -14.48 16.92
CA ILE A 138 -0.73 -13.04 16.93
C ILE A 138 -1.27 -12.38 18.20
N ALA A 139 -2.51 -12.70 18.59
CA ALA A 139 -3.11 -12.16 19.82
C ALA A 139 -2.33 -12.58 21.07
N SER A 140 -1.86 -13.83 21.14
CA SER A 140 -1.03 -14.29 22.27
C SER A 140 0.31 -13.56 22.38
N LEU A 141 0.92 -13.21 21.24
CA LEU A 141 2.18 -12.47 21.21
C LEU A 141 1.99 -11.00 21.62
N MET A 142 0.84 -10.40 21.28
CA MET A 142 0.49 -9.05 21.72
C MET A 142 0.15 -9.01 23.21
N ASP A 143 -0.66 -9.94 23.71
CA ASP A 143 -1.05 -10.04 25.12
C ASP A 143 0.20 -10.21 26.01
N GLU A 144 1.18 -11.00 25.57
CA GLU A 144 2.42 -11.16 26.32
C GLU A 144 3.31 -9.90 26.32
N ALA A 145 3.34 -9.14 25.23
CA ALA A 145 4.07 -7.88 25.17
C ALA A 145 3.43 -6.80 26.07
N GLU A 146 2.11 -6.85 26.28
CA GLU A 146 1.38 -5.93 27.17
C GLU A 146 1.56 -6.29 28.66
N ASN A 147 1.67 -7.58 28.98
CA ASN A 147 1.73 -8.08 30.36
C ASN A 147 3.15 -8.08 30.99
N ASP A 148 4.23 -7.90 30.22
CA ASP A 148 5.62 -7.79 30.73
C ASP A 148 6.20 -6.36 30.54
N PRO A 149 5.97 -5.43 31.50
CA PRO A 149 6.44 -4.05 31.40
C PRO A 149 7.97 -3.90 31.44
N ALA A 150 8.72 -4.98 31.70
CA ALA A 150 10.19 -4.97 31.59
C ALA A 150 10.67 -5.20 30.14
N ARG A 151 9.79 -5.63 29.23
CA ARG A 151 10.09 -5.89 27.82
C ARG A 151 9.47 -4.85 26.91
N ASP A 152 10.15 -3.72 26.74
CA ASP A 152 9.83 -2.67 25.73
C ASP A 152 10.04 -3.15 24.26
N ARG A 153 10.25 -4.45 24.06
CA ARG A 153 10.63 -5.04 22.77
C ARG A 153 9.86 -6.31 22.49
N LEU A 154 9.25 -6.37 21.31
CA LEU A 154 8.64 -7.55 20.72
C LEU A 154 9.74 -8.53 20.25
N TYR A 155 9.72 -9.74 20.78
CA TYR A 155 10.61 -10.84 20.40
C TYR A 155 9.79 -11.98 19.76
N GLY A 156 10.12 -12.33 18.53
CA GLY A 156 9.38 -13.34 17.74
C GLY A 156 10.07 -14.69 17.59
N GLY A 157 11.15 -14.95 18.33
CA GLY A 157 11.93 -16.20 18.24
C GLY A 157 11.34 -17.34 19.08
N ASP A 158 11.69 -18.59 18.73
CA ASP A 158 11.38 -19.78 19.52
C ASP A 158 11.88 -19.61 20.95
N LYS A 159 10.97 -19.76 21.92
CA LYS A 159 11.34 -19.83 23.33
C LYS A 159 11.86 -21.22 23.61
N GLY A 160 13.10 -21.47 23.20
CA GLY A 160 13.87 -22.59 23.72
C GLY A 160 13.94 -22.46 25.25
N GLU A 161 13.15 -23.31 25.91
CA GLU A 161 13.15 -23.69 27.33
C GLU A 161 14.24 -23.00 28.16
N ILE A 162 13.85 -21.96 28.91
CA ILE A 162 14.62 -21.50 30.07
C ILE A 162 13.80 -21.87 31.31
N ASP A 163 13.62 -23.17 31.56
CA ASP A 163 13.19 -23.63 32.89
C ASP A 163 13.55 -25.10 33.12
N ARG A 164 14.85 -25.39 33.12
CA ARG A 164 15.47 -26.36 34.03
C ARG A 164 16.87 -25.90 34.36
N ILE A 165 17.07 -25.40 35.58
CA ILE A 165 18.02 -25.86 36.62
C ILE A 165 17.66 -25.11 37.91
#